data_AF-Q8VX91-F1
#
_entry.id   AF-Q8VX91-F1
#
_cell.length_a   1.000
_cell.length_b   1.000
_cell.length_c   1.000
_cell.angle_alpha   90.00
_cell.angle_beta   90.00
_cell.angle_gamma   90.00
#
_symmetry.space_group_name_H-M   'P 1'
#
loop_
_entity.id
_entity.type
_entity.pdbx_description
1 polymer ?
#
loop_
_entity_poly.entity_id
_entity_poly.type
_entity_poly.pdbx_seq_one_letter_code
_entity_poly.pdbx_strand_id
1 'polypeptide(L)' 'WPSCGRVPRGEYRYIDVILKAPISVSSSAIRIVIDTDFRSQFQIARPTAKYQAALKILPTIYIGRPERLMKIVEIMSE' A
#
# COMPACT_ATOMS: atom_id res chain seq x y z
N TRP A 1 0.95 21.74 -4.54
CA TRP A 1 1.87 22.04 -5.66
C TRP A 1 1.04 22.46 -6.87
N PRO A 2 1.29 23.62 -7.50
CA PRO A 2 0.61 23.97 -8.75
C PRO A 2 1.05 22.99 -9.85
N SER A 3 0.08 22.42 -10.55
CA SER A 3 0.30 21.41 -11.59
C SER A 3 0.96 22.03 -12.82
N CYS A 4 2.21 21.67 -13.11
CA CYS A 4 2.80 21.92 -14.42
C CYS A 4 2.15 20.92 -15.40
N GLY A 5 1.38 21.42 -16.38
CA GLY A 5 0.54 20.62 -17.30
C GLY A 5 1.29 19.63 -18.22
N ARG A 6 2.59 19.40 -18.01
CA ARG A 6 3.41 18.42 -18.72
C ARG A 6 3.65 17.13 -17.94
N VAL A 7 3.41 17.11 -16.63
CA VAL A 7 3.59 15.90 -15.81
C VAL A 7 2.22 15.30 -15.56
N PRO A 8 1.89 14.13 -16.15
CA PRO A 8 0.66 13.45 -15.82
C PRO A 8 0.64 13.21 -14.30
N ARG A 9 -0.50 13.51 -13.68
CA ARG A 9 -0.72 13.23 -12.27
C ARG A 9 -0.50 11.74 -12.05
N GLY A 10 0.31 11.37 -11.06
CA GLY A 10 0.54 9.96 -10.75
C GLY A 10 -0.80 9.23 -10.53
N GLU A 11 -0.98 8.10 -11.22
CA GLU A 11 -2.13 7.22 -11.05
C GLU A 11 -1.72 6.05 -10.17
N TYR A 12 -2.50 5.79 -9.11
CA TYR A 12 -2.30 4.65 -8.22
C TYR A 12 -3.50 3.71 -8.36
N ARG A 13 -3.22 2.41 -8.56
CA ARG A 13 -4.22 1.37 -8.78
C ARG A 13 -3.97 0.19 -7.87
N TYR A 14 -5.05 -0.34 -7.30
CA TYR A 14 -5.05 -1.54 -6.47
C TYR A 14 -6.37 -2.30 -6.67
N ILE A 15 -6.39 -3.55 -6.25
CA ILE A 15 -7.59 -4.38 -6.26
C ILE A 15 -8.15 -4.43 -4.84
N ASP A 16 -9.45 -4.16 -4.72
CA ASP A 16 -10.18 -4.21 -3.46
C ASP A 16 -11.11 -5.43 -3.45
N VAL A 17 -10.92 -6.33 -2.50
CA VAL A 17 -11.66 -7.58 -2.37
C VAL A 17 -12.52 -7.53 -1.12
N ILE A 18 -13.83 -7.68 -1.28
CA ILE A 18 -14.81 -7.70 -0.18
C ILE A 18 -15.37 -9.12 -0.06
N LEU A 19 -15.01 -9.81 1.01
CA LEU A 19 -15.51 -11.15 1.32
C LEU A 19 -16.71 -11.03 2.26
N LYS A 20 -17.85 -11.58 1.84
CA LYS A 20 -19.03 -11.67 2.72
C LYS A 20 -18.76 -12.72 3.79
N ALA A 21 -18.84 -12.33 5.06
CA ALA A 21 -18.75 -13.28 6.17
C ALA A 21 -20.01 -14.17 6.21
N PRO A 22 -19.89 -15.46 6.56
CA PRO A 22 -21.06 -16.28 6.87
C PRO A 22 -21.78 -15.75 8.11
N ILE A 23 -23.11 -15.87 8.11
CA ILE A 23 -24.09 -15.26 9.04
C ILE A 23 -23.79 -15.56 10.53
N SER A 24 -22.94 -16.53 10.85
CA SER A 24 -22.66 -17.03 12.20
C SER A 24 -21.53 -16.32 12.95
N VAL A 25 -20.73 -15.47 12.30
CA VAL A 25 -19.70 -14.67 12.95
C VAL A 25 -19.94 -13.21 12.57
N SER A 26 -20.03 -12.34 13.59
CA SER A 26 -20.29 -10.89 13.51
C SER A 26 -20.26 -10.29 12.10
N SER A 27 -21.38 -9.69 11.69
CA SER A 27 -21.81 -9.23 10.35
C SER A 27 -20.87 -8.30 9.54
N SER A 28 -19.57 -8.28 9.79
CA SER A 28 -18.59 -7.43 9.14
C SER A 28 -17.92 -8.18 7.99
N ALA A 29 -18.07 -7.65 6.77
CA ALA A 29 -17.37 -8.15 5.59
C ALA A 29 -15.85 -8.02 5.78
N ILE A 30 -15.08 -9.03 5.35
CA ILE A 30 -13.62 -8.97 5.42
C ILE A 30 -13.12 -8.26 4.15
N ARG A 31 -12.43 -7.14 4.32
CA ARG A 31 -11.81 -6.39 3.23
C ARG A 31 -10.33 -6.73 3.09
N ILE A 32 -9.90 -7.02 1.87
CA ILE A 32 -8.50 -7.31 1.52
C ILE A 32 -8.09 -6.39 0.39
N VAL A 33 -6.95 -5.75 0.54
CA VAL A 33 -6.29 -4.93 -0.48
C VAL A 33 -5.19 -5.76 -1.13
N ILE A 34 -5.17 -5.74 -2.46
CA ILE A 34 -4.11 -6.33 -3.26
C ILE A 34 -3.46 -5.23 -4.09
N ASP A 35 -2.16 -5.00 -3.86
CA ASP A 35 -1.33 -4.12 -4.68
C ASP A 35 -0.20 -4.96 -5.30
N THR A 36 -0.19 -5.02 -6.63
CA THR A 36 0.74 -5.84 -7.41
C THR A 36 2.12 -5.21 -7.56
N ASP A 37 2.29 -3.94 -7.24
CA ASP A 37 3.56 -3.22 -7.35
C ASP A 37 3.78 -2.30 -6.14
N PHE A 38 3.52 -2.84 -4.96
CA PHE A 38 3.50 -2.09 -3.71
C PHE A 38 4.87 -1.50 -3.37
N ARG A 39 5.96 -2.25 -3.57
CA ARG A 39 7.31 -1.79 -3.22
C ARG A 39 7.76 -0.59 -4.06
N SER A 40 7.34 -0.49 -5.32
CA SER A 40 7.75 0.62 -6.19
C SER A 40 7.22 1.97 -5.70
N GLN A 41 6.07 1.97 -5.00
CA GLN A 41 5.44 3.17 -4.45
C GLN A 41 6.29 3.87 -3.38
N PHE A 42 7.26 3.16 -2.80
CA PHE A 42 8.17 3.67 -1.77
C PHE A 42 9.57 3.96 -2.31
N GLN A 43 9.78 3.94 -3.64
CA GLN A 43 11.06 4.32 -4.21
C GLN A 43 11.21 5.84 -4.19
N ILE A 44 12.27 6.31 -3.54
CA ILE A 44 12.62 7.73 -3.46
C ILE A 44 13.99 7.97 -4.08
N ALA A 45 14.22 9.19 -4.60
CA ALA A 45 15.45 9.52 -5.31
C ALA A 45 16.71 9.49 -4.43
N ARG A 46 16.58 9.66 -3.10
CA ARG A 46 17.70 9.76 -2.15
C ARG A 46 17.40 8.98 -0.85
N PRO A 47 17.42 7.64 -0.87
CA PRO A 47 17.16 6.85 0.32
C PRO A 47 18.35 6.91 1.28
N THR A 48 18.06 6.96 2.59
CA THR A 48 19.06 6.72 3.63
C THR A 48 19.35 5.22 3.71
N ALA A 49 20.49 4.83 4.32
CA ALA A 49 20.81 3.41 4.51
C ALA A 49 19.72 2.65 5.29
N LYS A 50 19.10 3.31 6.29
CA LYS A 50 17.98 2.76 7.07
C LYS A 50 16.73 2.56 6.20
N TYR A 51 16.36 3.57 5.42
CA TYR A 51 15.22 3.50 4.51
C TYR A 51 15.41 2.41 3.45
N GLN A 52 16.62 2.29 2.92
CA GLN A 52 16.94 1.26 1.93
C GLN A 52 16.87 -0.15 2.52
N ALA A 53 17.23 -0.33 3.80
CA ALA A 53 17.04 -1.61 4.49
C ALA A 53 15.54 -1.93 4.69
N ALA A 54 14.73 -0.95 5.09
CA ALA A 54 13.28 -1.12 5.23
C ALA A 54 12.62 -1.47 3.88
N LEU A 55 13.00 -0.78 2.80
CA LEU A 55 12.50 -1.02 1.44
C LEU A 55 12.81 -2.44 0.94
N LYS A 56 13.97 -3.02 1.33
CA LYS A 56 14.34 -4.40 0.97
C LYS A 56 13.45 -5.46 1.67
N ILE A 57 12.91 -5.14 2.84
CA ILE A 57 12.05 -6.04 3.64
C ILE A 57 10.59 -5.95 3.15
N LEU A 58 10.19 -4.81 2.60
CA LEU A 58 8.83 -4.55 2.12
C LEU A 58 8.42 -5.57 1.04
N PRO A 59 7.23 -6.16 1.07
CA PRO A 59 6.82 -7.10 0.02
C PRO A 59 6.66 -6.38 -1.34
N THR A 60 7.03 -7.04 -2.44
CA THR A 60 6.81 -6.52 -3.80
C THR A 60 5.31 -6.44 -4.12
N ILE A 61 4.57 -7.48 -3.74
CA ILE A 61 3.11 -7.55 -3.88
C ILE A 61 2.53 -7.53 -2.47
N TYR A 62 1.64 -6.58 -2.19
CA TYR A 62 0.90 -6.54 -0.94
C TYR A 62 -0.43 -7.29 -1.08
N ILE A 63 -0.70 -8.21 -0.16
CA ILE A 63 -2.00 -8.89 -0.02
C ILE A 63 -2.33 -8.89 1.46
N GLY A 64 -3.33 -8.11 1.88
CA GLY A 64 -3.66 -8.02 3.29
C GLY A 64 -4.80 -7.08 3.61
N ARG A 65 -5.13 -6.99 4.90
CA ARG A 65 -6.18 -6.09 5.37
C ARG A 65 -5.69 -4.64 5.44
N PRO A 66 -6.57 -3.65 5.21
CA PRO A 66 -6.19 -2.23 5.20
C PRO A 66 -5.51 -1.77 6.50
N GLU A 67 -5.82 -2.37 7.66
CA GLU A 67 -5.16 -1.99 8.92
C GLU A 67 -3.66 -2.31 8.93
N ARG A 68 -3.25 -3.41 8.30
CA ARG A 68 -1.82 -3.75 8.16
C ARG A 68 -1.14 -2.84 7.14
N LEU A 69 -1.85 -2.47 6.07
CA LEU A 69 -1.35 -1.53 5.07
C LEU A 69 -1.02 -0.18 5.70
N MET A 70 -1.92 0.36 6.52
CA MET A 70 -1.72 1.64 7.21
C MET A 70 -0.47 1.64 8.09
N LYS A 71 -0.24 0.56 8.86
CA LYS A 71 0.98 0.42 9.69
C LYS A 71 2.26 0.42 8.86
N ILE A 72 2.23 -0.22 7.69
CA ILE A 72 3.40 -0.22 6.80
C ILE A 72 3.67 1.19 6.27
N VAL A 73 2.62 1.90 5.85
CA VAL A 73 2.73 3.28 5.38
C VAL A 73 3.27 4.19 6.49
N GLU A 74 2.80 4.04 7.71
CA GLU A 74 3.28 4.78 8.88
C GLU A 74 4.79 4.60 9.07
N ILE A 75 5.27 3.36 9.11
CA ILE A 75 6.71 3.05 9.25
C ILE A 75 7.53 3.61 8.09
N MET A 76 7.02 3.56 6.86
CA MET A 76 7.73 4.04 5.67
C MET A 76 7.64 5.55 5.46
N SER A 77 6.86 6.26 6.30
CA SER A 77 6.71 7.72 6.26
C SER A 77 7.56 8.45 7.29
N GLU A 78 8.27 7.71 8.16
CA GLU A 78 9.27 8.24 9.10
C GLU A 78 10.61 8.55 8.41
#